data_AF-A0A2D4LFD4-F1
#
_entry.id   AF-A0A2D4LFD4-F1
#
_cell.length_a   1.000
_cell.length_b   1.000
_cell.length_c   1.000
_cell.angle_alpha   90.00
_cell.angle_beta   90.00
_cell.angle_gamma   90.00
#
_symmetry.space_group_name_H-M   'P 1'
#
loop_
_entity.id
_entity.type
_entity.pdbx_description
1 polymer ?
#
loop_
_entity_poly.entity_id
_entity_poly.type
_entity_poly.pdbx_seq_one_letter_code
_entity_poly.pdbx_strand_id
1 'polypeptide(L)'
;ANLPASMHTLDHLHGVANRASLHYMGESQLKEVLQNLGKDRYPPQSLEQVGTRIAKVLEKNQTSWILSSMAALYWRVKGQGKKAIDCLRQALHHTPYYMKDVPLISLANIFHNAKLWNDAIIVATMAVEIAPHFVVNHFTLANVYVAMEEFEKAMRWYESTLKLQPEFAPAKNRIRAIQCHLLMKNERHSP
;
A
#
# COMPACT_ATOMS: atom_id res chain seq x y z
N ALA A 1 -21.70 7.94 1.10
CA ALA A 1 -22.12 8.05 2.53
C ALA A 1 -20.99 7.54 3.42
N ASN A 2 -20.89 8.01 4.67
CA ASN A 2 -19.91 7.46 5.62
C ASN A 2 -20.33 6.05 6.03
N LEU A 3 -19.48 5.05 5.77
CA LEU A 3 -19.71 3.69 6.25
C LEU A 3 -19.61 3.64 7.79
N PRO A 4 -20.51 2.89 8.45
CA PRO A 4 -20.39 2.61 9.88
C PRO A 4 -19.09 1.86 10.16
N ALA A 5 -18.61 1.95 11.40
CA ALA A 5 -17.46 1.18 11.84
C ALA A 5 -17.77 -0.33 11.73
N SER A 6 -16.84 -1.11 11.18
CA SER A 6 -17.03 -2.55 10.97
C SER A 6 -15.70 -3.30 10.96
N MET A 7 -15.76 -4.60 11.26
CA MET A 7 -14.65 -5.52 10.99
C MET A 7 -14.33 -5.60 9.49
N HIS A 8 -15.32 -5.46 8.61
CA HIS A 8 -15.10 -5.51 7.15
C HIS A 8 -14.33 -4.31 6.62
N THR A 9 -14.39 -3.17 7.31
CA THR A 9 -13.66 -1.93 7.01
C THR A 9 -12.43 -1.76 7.88
N LEU A 10 -12.11 -2.77 8.71
CA LEU A 10 -10.95 -2.83 9.60
C LEU A 10 -10.87 -1.70 10.63
N ASP A 11 -12.01 -1.16 11.06
CA ASP A 11 -12.05 -0.07 12.06
C ASP A 11 -11.55 -0.50 13.46
N HIS A 12 -11.24 -1.78 13.68
CA HIS A 12 -10.58 -2.28 14.88
C HIS A 12 -9.05 -2.02 14.87
N LEU A 13 -8.45 -1.77 13.70
CA LEU A 13 -7.04 -1.40 13.59
C LEU A 13 -6.83 0.05 14.01
N HIS A 14 -5.75 0.31 14.75
CA HIS A 14 -5.48 1.61 15.34
C HIS A 14 -5.44 2.73 14.28
N GLY A 15 -4.75 2.49 13.16
CA GLY A 15 -4.59 3.44 12.07
C GLY A 15 -5.87 3.70 11.29
N VAL A 16 -6.82 2.76 11.24
CA VAL A 16 -8.14 2.99 10.64
C VAL A 16 -9.01 3.78 11.61
N ALA A 17 -9.08 3.36 12.87
CA ALA A 17 -9.87 4.03 13.90
C ALA A 17 -9.45 5.49 14.11
N ASN A 18 -8.14 5.74 14.15
CA ASN A 18 -7.54 7.06 14.44
C ASN A 18 -7.06 7.78 13.18
N ARG A 19 -7.56 7.41 12.00
CA ARG A 19 -7.13 7.99 10.71
C ARG A 19 -7.26 9.51 10.60
N ALA A 20 -8.11 10.13 11.43
CA ALA A 20 -8.27 11.59 11.45
C ALA A 20 -7.03 12.33 11.96
N SER A 21 -6.25 11.72 12.86
CA SER A 21 -5.01 12.25 13.42
C SER A 21 -3.76 11.59 12.84
N LEU A 22 -3.90 10.89 11.71
CA LEU A 22 -2.80 10.15 11.09
C LEU A 22 -1.72 11.10 10.57
N HIS A 23 -0.50 10.95 11.08
CA HIS A 23 0.67 11.61 10.51
C HIS A 23 1.16 10.82 9.28
N TYR A 24 0.94 11.38 8.09
CA TYR A 24 1.21 10.70 6.82
C TYR A 24 1.80 11.67 5.79
N MET A 25 2.86 11.24 5.11
CA MET A 25 3.50 12.02 4.05
C MET A 25 3.06 11.54 2.66
N GLY A 26 2.89 12.46 1.73
CA GLY A 26 2.45 12.13 0.37
C GLY A 26 3.47 11.30 -0.42
N GLU A 27 2.97 10.35 -1.21
CA GLU A 27 3.78 9.48 -2.07
C GLU A 27 3.90 10.06 -3.49
N SER A 28 4.72 11.10 -3.65
CA SER A 28 4.88 11.84 -4.91
C SER A 28 5.34 10.97 -6.08
N GLN A 29 6.11 9.90 -5.81
CA GLN A 29 6.57 8.92 -6.79
C GLN A 29 5.42 8.17 -7.48
N LEU A 30 4.23 8.11 -6.88
CA LEU A 30 3.05 7.46 -7.48
C LEU A 30 2.26 8.40 -8.40
N LYS A 31 2.65 9.67 -8.49
CA LYS A 31 1.94 10.67 -9.31
C LYS A 31 1.88 10.27 -10.78
N GLU A 32 3.02 9.85 -11.36
CA GLU A 32 3.08 9.45 -12.77
C GLU A 32 2.27 8.19 -13.03
N VAL A 33 2.30 7.22 -12.11
CA VAL A 33 1.48 6.00 -12.19
C VAL A 33 0.01 6.37 -12.29
N LEU A 34 -0.46 7.26 -11.41
CA LEU A 34 -1.84 7.71 -11.38
C LEU A 34 -2.24 8.51 -12.64
N GLN A 35 -1.35 9.38 -13.15
CA GLN A 35 -1.61 10.15 -14.37
C GLN A 35 -1.68 9.26 -15.62
N ASN A 36 -0.92 8.18 -15.63
CA ASN A 36 -0.90 7.21 -16.72
C ASN A 36 -2.07 6.21 -16.66
N LEU A 37 -2.87 6.20 -15.59
CA LEU A 37 -4.06 5.35 -15.52
C LEU A 37 -5.10 5.78 -16.56
N GLY A 38 -5.35 4.87 -17.49
CA GLY A 38 -6.29 5.10 -18.60
C GLY A 38 -5.72 5.96 -19.72
N LYS A 39 -4.39 6.09 -19.84
CA LYS A 39 -3.74 6.84 -20.93
C LYS A 39 -4.20 6.44 -22.34
N ASP A 40 -4.63 5.19 -22.52
CA ASP A 40 -5.13 4.69 -23.80
C ASP A 40 -6.49 5.30 -24.20
N ARG A 41 -7.23 5.87 -23.23
CA ARG A 41 -8.54 6.51 -23.44
C ARG A 41 -8.53 8.02 -23.25
N TYR A 42 -7.49 8.58 -22.65
CA TYR A 42 -7.47 9.98 -22.27
C TYR A 42 -6.10 10.61 -22.59
N PRO A 43 -6.08 11.85 -23.10
CA PRO A 43 -4.82 12.58 -23.29
C PRO A 43 -4.11 12.78 -21.94
N PRO A 44 -2.81 13.10 -21.93
CA PRO A 44 -2.08 13.40 -20.70
C PRO A 44 -2.83 14.41 -19.82
N GLN A 45 -3.04 14.06 -18.55
CA GLN A 45 -3.84 14.86 -17.61
C GLN A 45 -3.02 15.33 -16.42
N SER A 46 -3.37 16.49 -15.87
CA SER A 46 -2.89 16.91 -14.56
C SER A 46 -3.46 16.01 -13.46
N LEU A 47 -2.78 15.96 -12.31
CA LEU A 47 -3.24 15.20 -11.15
C LEU A 47 -4.65 15.62 -10.72
N GLU A 48 -4.92 16.92 -10.74
CA GLU A 48 -6.21 17.54 -10.43
C GLU A 48 -7.31 17.08 -11.39
N GLN A 49 -7.03 17.02 -12.70
CA GLN A 49 -7.98 16.51 -13.70
C GLN A 49 -8.33 15.03 -13.47
N VAL A 50 -7.34 14.21 -13.12
CA VAL A 50 -7.56 12.80 -12.77
C VAL A 50 -8.47 12.70 -11.54
N GLY A 51 -8.21 13.50 -10.51
CA GLY A 51 -9.05 13.57 -9.30
C GLY A 51 -10.50 13.94 -9.59
N THR A 52 -10.72 15.01 -10.37
CA THR A 52 -12.06 15.46 -10.78
C THR A 52 -12.82 14.37 -11.55
N ARG A 53 -12.14 13.66 -12.45
CA ARG A 53 -12.76 12.55 -13.19
C ARG A 53 -13.16 11.41 -12.25
N ILE A 54 -12.26 10.98 -11.35
CA ILE A 54 -12.57 9.91 -10.39
C ILE A 54 -13.80 10.31 -9.56
N ALA A 55 -13.82 11.53 -9.02
CA ALA A 55 -14.94 12.04 -8.23
C ALA A 55 -16.26 12.01 -9.01
N LYS A 56 -16.27 12.53 -10.25
CA LYS A 56 -17.47 12.56 -11.12
C LYS A 56 -18.02 11.17 -11.44
N VAL A 57 -17.16 10.17 -11.62
CA VAL A 57 -17.62 8.79 -11.87
C VAL A 57 -18.09 8.13 -10.57
N LEU A 58 -17.43 8.40 -9.46
CA LEU A 58 -17.82 7.90 -8.14
C LEU A 58 -19.20 8.40 -7.71
N GLU A 59 -19.57 9.63 -8.08
CA GLU A 59 -20.93 10.17 -7.85
C GLU A 59 -22.02 9.28 -8.47
N LYS A 60 -21.75 8.70 -9.64
CA LYS A 60 -22.67 7.80 -10.36
C LYS A 60 -22.59 6.36 -9.87
N ASN A 61 -21.44 5.93 -9.36
CA ASN A 61 -21.21 4.56 -8.91
C ASN A 61 -20.40 4.55 -7.60
N GLN A 62 -21.12 4.77 -6.49
CA GLN A 62 -20.52 4.88 -5.16
C GLN A 62 -20.01 3.54 -4.61
N THR A 63 -20.48 2.41 -5.14
CA THR A 63 -20.13 1.05 -4.67
C THR A 63 -18.96 0.44 -5.45
N SER A 64 -18.43 1.14 -6.45
CA SER A 64 -17.29 0.66 -7.23
C SER A 64 -16.02 0.67 -6.38
N TRP A 65 -15.62 -0.50 -5.89
CA TRP A 65 -14.40 -0.65 -5.12
C TRP A 65 -13.14 -0.25 -5.91
N ILE A 66 -13.15 -0.42 -7.24
CA ILE A 66 -12.04 0.00 -8.12
C ILE A 66 -11.92 1.52 -8.10
N LEU A 67 -13.02 2.25 -8.27
CA LEU A 67 -13.01 3.72 -8.22
C LEU A 67 -12.62 4.23 -6.84
N SER A 68 -13.10 3.57 -5.77
CA SER A 68 -12.68 3.88 -4.40
C SER A 68 -11.19 3.64 -4.18
N SER A 69 -10.61 2.55 -4.70
CA SER A 69 -9.17 2.30 -4.67
C SER A 69 -8.37 3.33 -5.48
N MET A 70 -8.87 3.76 -6.64
CA MET A 70 -8.26 4.85 -7.42
C MET A 70 -8.31 6.20 -6.68
N ALA A 71 -9.43 6.50 -6.02
CA ALA A 71 -9.58 7.69 -5.19
C ALA A 71 -8.60 7.67 -4.00
N ALA A 72 -8.42 6.49 -3.39
CA ALA A 72 -7.42 6.30 -2.34
C ALA A 72 -6.00 6.58 -2.84
N LEU A 73 -5.62 6.06 -4.02
CA LEU A 73 -4.33 6.33 -4.64
C LEU A 73 -4.12 7.83 -4.91
N TYR A 74 -5.16 8.54 -5.37
CA TYR A 74 -5.12 10.00 -5.52
C TYR A 74 -4.81 10.71 -4.20
N TRP A 75 -5.51 10.36 -3.12
CA TRP A 75 -5.29 10.98 -1.82
C TRP A 75 -3.95 10.61 -1.19
N ARG A 76 -3.43 9.41 -1.47
CA ARG A 76 -2.07 8.99 -1.10
C ARG A 76 -1.00 9.87 -1.74
N VAL A 77 -1.14 10.19 -3.04
CA VAL A 77 -0.23 11.12 -3.74
C VAL A 77 -0.32 12.53 -3.14
N LYS A 78 -1.53 13.01 -2.80
CA LYS A 78 -1.74 14.34 -2.18
C LYS A 78 -1.36 14.40 -0.70
N GLY A 79 -0.94 13.29 -0.07
CA GLY A 79 -0.62 13.25 1.37
C GLY A 79 -1.82 13.32 2.30
N GLN A 80 -3.04 13.13 1.79
CA GLN A 80 -4.28 13.22 2.57
C GLN A 80 -4.65 11.85 3.14
N GLY A 81 -3.88 11.39 4.14
CA GLY A 81 -3.97 10.03 4.69
C GLY A 81 -5.38 9.66 5.16
N LYS A 82 -6.08 10.55 5.88
CA LYS A 82 -7.47 10.34 6.31
C LYS A 82 -8.38 10.01 5.13
N LYS A 83 -8.36 10.84 4.08
CA LYS A 83 -9.21 10.67 2.90
C LYS A 83 -8.87 9.40 2.13
N ALA A 84 -7.59 9.06 2.05
CA ALA A 84 -7.15 7.81 1.45
C ALA A 84 -7.72 6.60 2.19
N ILE A 85 -7.66 6.58 3.52
CA ILE A 85 -8.23 5.49 4.34
C ILE A 85 -9.76 5.47 4.23
N ASP A 86 -10.45 6.61 4.24
CA ASP A 86 -11.90 6.64 4.04
C ASP A 86 -12.32 6.01 2.69
N CYS A 87 -11.56 6.29 1.62
CA CYS A 87 -11.76 5.63 0.33
C CYS A 87 -11.45 4.13 0.37
N LEU A 88 -10.40 3.70 1.08
CA LEU A 88 -10.08 2.26 1.22
C LEU A 88 -11.09 1.51 2.07
N ARG A 89 -11.69 2.14 3.10
CA ARG A 89 -12.82 1.56 3.84
C ARG A 89 -13.97 1.26 2.89
N GLN A 90 -14.29 2.19 2.00
CA GLN A 90 -15.32 1.97 0.98
C GLN A 90 -14.94 0.86 -0.01
N ALA A 91 -13.69 0.83 -0.44
CA ALA A 91 -13.20 -0.25 -1.30
C ALA A 91 -13.35 -1.62 -0.61
N LEU A 92 -12.77 -1.79 0.58
CA LEU A 92 -12.80 -3.04 1.35
C LEU A 92 -14.22 -3.58 1.60
N HIS A 93 -15.17 -2.68 1.82
CA HIS A 93 -16.58 -3.04 2.04
C HIS A 93 -17.23 -3.66 0.80
N HIS A 94 -16.90 -3.15 -0.40
CA HIS A 94 -17.51 -3.60 -1.66
C HIS A 94 -16.64 -4.55 -2.49
N THR A 95 -15.37 -4.71 -2.15
CA THR A 95 -14.46 -5.60 -2.88
C THR A 95 -14.82 -7.08 -2.65
N PRO A 96 -14.98 -7.89 -3.71
CA PRO A 96 -15.08 -9.34 -3.60
C PRO A 96 -13.87 -9.92 -2.87
N TYR A 97 -14.06 -10.96 -2.04
CA TYR A 97 -13.00 -11.49 -1.17
C TYR A 97 -11.67 -11.75 -1.90
N TYR A 98 -11.70 -12.39 -3.06
CA TYR A 98 -10.52 -12.74 -3.85
C TYR A 98 -9.75 -11.55 -4.45
N MET A 99 -10.28 -10.32 -4.37
CA MET A 99 -9.63 -9.08 -4.82
C MET A 99 -9.28 -8.14 -3.66
N LYS A 100 -9.52 -8.55 -2.41
CA LYS A 100 -9.33 -7.68 -1.23
C LYS A 100 -7.85 -7.38 -0.96
N ASP A 101 -6.93 -8.17 -1.50
CA ASP A 101 -5.50 -7.90 -1.45
C ASP A 101 -5.15 -6.51 -2.00
N VAL A 102 -5.81 -6.06 -3.07
CA VAL A 102 -5.55 -4.75 -3.69
C VAL A 102 -5.75 -3.57 -2.71
N PRO A 103 -6.94 -3.36 -2.11
CA PRO A 103 -7.12 -2.30 -1.12
C PRO A 103 -6.33 -2.56 0.17
N LEU A 104 -6.10 -3.82 0.57
CA LEU A 104 -5.28 -4.16 1.75
C LEU A 104 -3.82 -3.73 1.59
N ILE A 105 -3.20 -3.97 0.43
CA ILE A 105 -1.84 -3.49 0.15
C ILE A 105 -1.78 -1.97 0.08
N SER A 106 -2.80 -1.32 -0.47
CA SER A 106 -2.85 0.14 -0.43
C SER A 106 -2.92 0.66 1.00
N LEU A 107 -3.65 -0.01 1.89
CA LEU A 107 -3.71 0.33 3.31
C LEU A 107 -2.38 0.04 4.03
N ALA A 108 -1.74 -1.09 3.71
CA ALA A 108 -0.41 -1.46 4.21
C ALA A 108 0.63 -0.38 3.93
N ASN A 109 0.65 0.14 2.70
CA ASN A 109 1.57 1.20 2.29
C ASN A 109 1.32 2.52 3.04
N ILE A 110 0.05 2.86 3.31
CA ILE A 110 -0.30 4.03 4.13
C ILE A 110 0.26 3.88 5.54
N PHE A 111 0.01 2.73 6.17
CA PHE A 111 0.47 2.46 7.54
C PHE A 111 1.99 2.36 7.64
N HIS A 112 2.64 1.74 6.67
CA HIS A 112 4.09 1.71 6.55
C HIS A 112 4.68 3.13 6.54
N ASN A 113 4.17 4.01 5.69
CA ASN A 113 4.63 5.39 5.57
C ASN A 113 4.27 6.25 6.80
N ALA A 114 3.14 5.94 7.46
CA ALA A 114 2.74 6.57 8.72
C ALA A 114 3.45 5.98 9.96
N LYS A 115 4.40 5.06 9.79
CA LYS A 115 5.13 4.33 10.86
C LYS A 115 4.24 3.50 11.79
N LEU A 116 3.03 3.16 11.35
CA LEU A 116 2.13 2.22 12.03
C LEU A 116 2.45 0.79 11.59
N TRP A 117 3.67 0.33 11.89
CA TRP A 117 4.21 -0.91 11.32
C TRP A 117 3.44 -2.17 11.72
N ASN A 118 2.91 -2.23 12.95
CA ASN A 118 2.10 -3.37 13.40
C ASN A 118 0.82 -3.51 12.57
N ASP A 119 0.09 -2.42 12.36
CA ASP A 119 -1.11 -2.42 11.51
C ASP A 119 -0.73 -2.74 10.05
N ALA A 120 0.40 -2.23 9.56
CA ALA A 120 0.89 -2.53 8.22
C ALA A 120 1.18 -4.03 8.03
N ILE A 121 1.80 -4.70 9.02
CA ILE A 121 2.03 -6.15 9.00
C ILE A 121 0.70 -6.90 8.94
N ILE A 122 -0.28 -6.53 9.77
CA ILE A 122 -1.58 -7.20 9.82
C ILE A 122 -2.22 -7.17 8.43
N VAL A 123 -2.38 -6.00 7.83
CA VAL A 123 -3.08 -5.89 6.53
C VAL A 123 -2.26 -6.42 5.36
N ALA A 124 -0.93 -6.34 5.40
CA ALA A 124 -0.07 -6.96 4.38
C ALA A 124 -0.09 -8.49 4.46
N THR A 125 -0.14 -9.06 5.66
CA THR A 125 -0.27 -10.51 5.87
C THR A 125 -1.61 -11.01 5.34
N MET A 126 -2.71 -10.31 5.66
CA MET A 126 -4.03 -10.62 5.09
C MET A 126 -4.02 -10.59 3.55
N ALA A 127 -3.31 -9.64 2.94
CA ALA A 127 -3.20 -9.59 1.48
C ALA A 127 -2.44 -10.80 0.90
N VAL A 128 -1.38 -11.25 1.56
CA VAL A 128 -0.64 -12.47 1.17
C VAL A 128 -1.51 -13.71 1.32
N GLU A 129 -2.33 -13.82 2.37
CA GLU A 129 -3.25 -14.95 2.57
C GLU A 129 -4.32 -15.03 1.48
N ILE A 130 -4.82 -13.88 1.02
CA ILE A 130 -5.85 -13.79 -0.02
C ILE A 130 -5.27 -14.07 -1.42
N ALA A 131 -4.11 -13.51 -1.71
CA ALA A 131 -3.45 -13.64 -3.00
C ALA A 131 -1.95 -14.02 -2.82
N PRO A 132 -1.67 -15.29 -2.50
CA PRO A 132 -0.32 -15.74 -2.15
C PRO A 132 0.66 -15.77 -3.33
N HIS A 133 0.17 -15.70 -4.56
CA HIS A 133 1.00 -15.70 -5.77
C HIS A 133 1.23 -14.29 -6.33
N PHE A 134 0.73 -13.24 -5.67
CA PHE A 134 0.90 -11.88 -6.14
C PHE A 134 2.19 -11.26 -5.56
N VAL A 135 3.17 -11.03 -6.45
CA VAL A 135 4.53 -10.58 -6.12
C VAL A 135 4.54 -9.32 -5.25
N VAL A 136 3.63 -8.37 -5.53
CA VAL A 136 3.53 -7.11 -4.81
C VAL A 136 3.22 -7.33 -3.32
N ASN A 137 2.43 -8.36 -2.97
CA ASN A 137 2.01 -8.60 -1.59
C ASN A 137 3.21 -9.01 -0.72
N HIS A 138 4.05 -9.91 -1.23
CA HIS A 138 5.29 -10.34 -0.59
C HIS A 138 6.28 -9.19 -0.47
N PHE A 139 6.44 -8.40 -1.53
CA PHE A 139 7.35 -7.27 -1.54
C PHE A 139 6.94 -6.18 -0.54
N THR A 140 5.64 -5.85 -0.45
CA THR A 140 5.15 -4.88 0.53
C THR A 140 5.40 -5.36 1.95
N LEU A 141 5.10 -6.62 2.28
CA LEU A 141 5.37 -7.17 3.61
C LEU A 141 6.86 -7.13 3.96
N ALA A 142 7.74 -7.45 3.00
CA ALA A 142 9.18 -7.33 3.17
C ALA A 142 9.62 -5.89 3.49
N ASN A 143 9.10 -4.89 2.77
CA ASN A 143 9.41 -3.48 3.04
C ASN A 143 8.96 -3.04 4.44
N VAL A 144 7.83 -3.54 4.94
CA VAL A 144 7.38 -3.25 6.31
C VAL A 144 8.37 -3.80 7.33
N TYR A 145 8.86 -5.04 7.16
CA TYR A 145 9.88 -5.59 8.04
C TYR A 145 11.22 -4.85 7.97
N VAL A 146 11.61 -4.35 6.79
CA VAL A 146 12.79 -3.47 6.67
C VAL A 146 12.63 -2.20 7.52
N ALA A 147 11.45 -1.58 7.50
CA ALA A 147 11.20 -0.37 8.29
C ALA A 147 11.26 -0.60 9.80
N MET A 148 11.04 -1.84 10.24
CA MET A 148 11.18 -2.28 11.64
C MET A 148 12.59 -2.76 11.99
N GLU A 149 13.54 -2.70 11.05
CA GLU A 149 14.91 -3.25 11.18
C GLU A 149 14.95 -4.77 11.44
N GLU A 150 13.86 -5.47 11.13
CA GLU A 150 13.71 -6.93 11.23
C GLU A 150 14.26 -7.60 9.95
N PHE A 151 15.56 -7.44 9.72
CA PHE A 151 16.21 -7.76 8.44
C PHE A 151 16.11 -9.24 8.06
N GLU A 152 16.18 -10.16 9.01
CA GLU A 152 16.06 -11.60 8.76
C GLU A 152 14.65 -11.97 8.26
N LYS A 153 13.61 -11.33 8.80
CA LYS A 153 12.23 -11.50 8.32
C LYS A 153 12.06 -10.87 6.95
N ALA A 154 12.60 -9.66 6.75
CA ALA A 154 12.55 -8.98 5.47
C ALA A 154 13.22 -9.79 4.35
N MET A 155 14.40 -10.37 4.60
CA MET A 155 15.12 -11.21 3.64
C MET A 155 14.28 -12.40 3.18
N ARG A 156 13.64 -13.12 4.11
CA ARG A 156 12.75 -14.25 3.76
C ARG A 156 11.59 -13.83 2.84
N TRP A 157 10.99 -12.67 3.09
CA TRP A 157 9.91 -12.16 2.24
C TRP A 157 10.40 -11.64 0.88
N TYR A 158 11.59 -11.04 0.79
CA TYR A 158 12.20 -10.70 -0.49
C TYR A 158 12.59 -11.95 -1.29
N GLU A 159 13.10 -13.00 -0.63
CA GLU A 159 13.36 -14.29 -1.28
C GLU A 159 12.06 -14.89 -1.80
N SER A 160 10.96 -14.83 -1.03
CA SER A 160 9.63 -15.23 -1.51
C SER A 160 9.19 -14.43 -2.75
N THR A 161 9.42 -13.11 -2.75
CA THR A 161 9.19 -12.23 -3.91
C THR A 161 9.96 -12.74 -5.14
N LEU A 162 11.24 -13.10 -4.97
CA LEU A 162 12.10 -13.61 -6.05
C LEU A 162 11.76 -15.05 -6.47
N LYS A 163 11.20 -15.87 -5.58
CA LYS A 163 10.67 -17.20 -5.96
C LYS A 163 9.47 -17.07 -6.90
N LEU A 164 8.61 -16.08 -6.67
CA LEU A 164 7.46 -15.79 -7.55
C LEU A 164 7.88 -15.11 -8.85
N GLN A 165 8.81 -14.15 -8.76
CA GLN A 165 9.33 -13.42 -9.91
C GLN A 165 10.84 -13.24 -9.80
N PRO A 166 11.64 -14.16 -10.38
CA PRO A 166 13.10 -14.14 -10.27
C PRO A 166 13.76 -12.85 -10.74
N GLU A 167 13.16 -12.17 -11.73
CA GLU A 167 13.69 -10.92 -12.30
C GLU A 167 13.12 -9.64 -11.65
N PHE A 168 12.51 -9.74 -10.47
CA PHE A 168 12.00 -8.58 -9.77
C PHE A 168 13.13 -7.73 -9.16
N ALA A 169 13.69 -6.84 -9.99
CA ALA A 169 14.82 -5.98 -9.66
C ALA A 169 14.69 -5.20 -8.34
N PRO A 170 13.50 -4.67 -7.96
CA PRO A 170 13.35 -3.99 -6.67
C PRO A 170 13.70 -4.88 -5.46
N ALA A 171 13.34 -6.17 -5.46
CA ALA A 171 13.69 -7.09 -4.38
C ALA A 171 15.20 -7.40 -4.37
N LYS A 172 15.81 -7.64 -5.54
CA LYS A 172 17.28 -7.84 -5.65
C LYS A 172 18.04 -6.66 -5.05
N ASN A 173 17.61 -5.43 -5.35
CA ASN A 173 18.24 -4.21 -4.85
C ASN A 173 18.07 -4.05 -3.33
N ARG A 174 16.89 -4.38 -2.78
CA ARG A 174 16.64 -4.34 -1.34
C ARG A 174 17.50 -5.36 -0.57
N ILE A 175 17.61 -6.58 -1.07
CA ILE A 175 18.48 -7.63 -0.50
C ILE A 175 19.93 -7.15 -0.44
N ARG A 176 20.46 -6.64 -1.55
CA ARG A 176 21.84 -6.09 -1.60
C ARG A 176 22.05 -4.99 -0.57
N ALA A 177 21.09 -4.06 -0.45
CA ALA A 177 21.17 -2.98 0.53
C ALA A 177 21.21 -3.49 1.98
N ILE A 178 20.39 -4.49 2.32
CA ILE A 178 20.41 -5.15 3.64
C ILE A 178 21.76 -5.81 3.90
N GLN A 179 22.26 -6.58 2.93
CA GLN A 179 23.56 -7.26 3.05
C GLN A 179 24.70 -6.28 3.29
N CYS A 180 24.76 -5.17 2.53
CA CYS A 180 25.75 -4.12 2.75
C CYS A 180 25.62 -3.52 4.16
N HIS A 181 24.39 -3.23 4.62
CA HIS A 181 24.16 -2.69 5.96
C HIS A 181 24.67 -3.63 7.07
N LEU A 182 24.38 -4.92 6.97
CA LEU A 182 24.81 -5.92 7.95
C LEU A 182 26.34 -6.09 7.98
N LEU A 183 26.99 -6.11 6.81
CA LEU A 183 28.46 -6.16 6.72
C LEU A 183 29.11 -4.95 7.40
N MET A 184 28.64 -3.74 7.08
CA MET A 184 29.16 -2.50 7.68
C MET A 184 28.94 -2.45 9.21
N LYS A 185 27.85 -3.04 9.71
CA LYS A 185 27.60 -3.13 11.16
C LYS A 185 28.58 -4.09 11.82
N ASN A 186 28.84 -5.25 11.21
CA ASN A 186 29.76 -6.25 11.74
C ASN A 186 31.21 -5.73 11.78
N GLU A 187 31.65 -4.99 10.77
CA GLU A 187 32.99 -4.37 10.76
C GLU A 187 33.19 -3.34 11.88
N ARG A 188 32.13 -2.61 12.29
CA ARG A 188 32.19 -1.65 13.41
C ARG A 188 32.25 -2.31 14.79
N HIS A 189 31.89 -3.59 14.89
CA HIS A 189 31.89 -4.35 16.14
C HIS A 189 33.06 -5.34 16.23
N SER A 190 33.93 -5.39 15.21
CA SER A 190 35.19 -6.12 15.26
C SER A 190 36.24 -5.27 15.99
N PRO A 191 36.92 -5.81 17.02
CA PRO A 191 37.94 -5.09 17.79
C PRO A 191 39.21 -4.79 16.99
#